data_AF-A0A7J8ZP13-F1
#
_entry.id   AF-A0A7J8ZP13-F1
#
_cell.length_a   1.000
_cell.length_b   1.000
_cell.length_c   1.000
_cell.angle_alpha   90.00
_cell.angle_beta   90.00
_cell.angle_gamma   90.00
#
_symmetry.space_group_name_H-M   'P 1'
#
loop_
_entity.id
_entity.type
_entity.pdbx_description
1 polymer ?
#
loop_
_entity_poly.entity_id
_entity_poly.type
_entity_poly.pdbx_seq_one_letter_code
_entity_poly.pdbx_strand_id
1 'polypeptide(L)'
;LLGLANGDRIKDKQRSRNSFVVDLDKKLAAENLLEELSAYHGPVIRQMKQMVEIYIKLAELETKREDTSRKVPLPREIRSVRQLELVPVVTASFPVDRSCRYCEGSFPYFRGLADSVMVMNGVNAPKVVECLGSDGHKYKQLAKSGNDDLRQDAVVPFTPSAGVIEWVDGTLPLGEYLIGSNRNGGAHGRYGIGDWSFLKCREHMSNASCLSLLLFHQKQ
;
A
#
# COMPACT_ATOMS: atom_id res chain seq x y z
N LEU A 1 2.36 10.54 13.56
CA LEU A 1 2.04 10.11 14.95
C LEU A 1 1.41 8.72 14.98
N LEU A 2 0.24 8.51 14.37
CA LEU A 2 -0.43 7.18 14.34
C LEU A 2 0.44 6.06 13.76
N GLY A 3 1.16 6.29 12.65
CA GLY A 3 2.08 5.28 12.10
C GLY A 3 3.23 4.90 13.04
N LEU A 4 3.68 5.83 13.90
CA LEU A 4 4.70 5.56 14.93
C LEU A 4 4.11 4.80 16.12
N ALA A 5 2.91 5.19 16.56
CA ALA A 5 2.18 4.49 17.61
C ALA A 5 1.85 3.03 17.20
N ASN A 6 1.64 2.79 15.91
CA ASN A 6 1.46 1.46 15.33
C ASN A 6 2.78 0.76 14.96
N GLY A 7 3.92 1.23 15.46
CA GLY A 7 5.25 0.75 15.07
C GLY A 7 5.51 -0.74 15.37
N ASP A 8 4.77 -1.33 16.29
CA ASP A 8 4.83 -2.75 16.66
C ASP A 8 3.81 -3.63 15.92
N ARG A 9 2.92 -3.03 15.13
CA ARG A 9 1.89 -3.75 14.37
C ARG A 9 2.46 -4.37 13.11
N ILE A 10 3.08 -5.54 13.31
CA ILE A 10 3.75 -6.33 12.30
C ILE A 10 3.06 -7.70 12.22
N LYS A 11 2.75 -8.19 11.01
CA LYS A 11 2.16 -9.54 10.82
C LYS A 11 3.05 -10.62 11.44
N ASP A 12 2.46 -11.64 12.08
CA ASP A 12 3.22 -12.68 12.81
C ASP A 12 4.28 -13.40 11.97
N LYS A 13 4.00 -13.64 10.68
CA LYS A 13 4.96 -14.25 9.73
C LYS A 13 6.18 -13.36 9.42
N GLN A 14 6.14 -12.08 9.80
CA GLN A 14 7.16 -11.07 9.51
C GLN A 14 8.16 -10.84 10.64
N ARG A 15 7.83 -11.21 11.89
CA ARG A 15 8.74 -11.09 13.03
C ARG A 15 10.06 -11.86 12.86
N SER A 16 10.05 -12.91 12.02
CA SER A 16 11.16 -13.85 11.87
C SER A 16 12.11 -13.55 10.70
N ARG A 17 11.75 -12.72 9.71
CA ARG A 17 12.50 -12.66 8.43
C ARG A 17 13.12 -11.30 8.07
N ASN A 18 12.75 -10.20 8.73
CA ASN A 18 13.41 -8.90 8.53
C ASN A 18 13.51 -8.11 9.84
N SER A 19 14.65 -7.45 10.00
CA SER A 19 15.18 -6.67 11.12
C SER A 19 14.39 -5.39 11.45
N PHE A 20 13.08 -5.46 11.66
CA PHE A 20 12.32 -4.31 12.15
C PHE A 20 12.43 -4.23 13.67
N VAL A 21 13.43 -3.48 14.16
CA VAL A 21 13.52 -3.12 15.57
C VAL A 21 12.61 -1.94 15.80
N VAL A 22 11.52 -2.19 16.54
CA VAL A 22 10.62 -1.12 16.98
C VAL A 22 11.38 -0.27 17.99
N ASP A 23 11.48 1.03 17.72
CA ASP A 23 11.94 2.00 18.70
C ASP A 23 10.81 2.24 19.71
N LEU A 24 10.91 1.53 20.85
CA LEU A 24 9.86 1.51 21.86
C LEU A 24 9.66 2.89 22.51
N ASP A 25 10.73 3.66 22.67
CA ASP A 25 10.67 5.00 23.24
C ASP A 25 9.89 5.94 22.32
N LYS A 26 10.14 5.88 21.00
CA LYS A 26 9.36 6.64 20.01
C LYS A 26 7.90 6.21 19.97
N LYS A 27 7.63 4.92 20.11
CA LYS A 27 6.25 4.40 20.15
C LYS A 27 5.51 4.97 21.37
N LEU A 28 6.08 4.81 22.57
CA LEU A 28 5.50 5.29 23.82
C LEU A 28 5.29 6.80 23.81
N ALA A 29 6.28 7.56 23.31
CA ALA A 29 6.15 9.01 23.14
C ALA A 29 4.98 9.37 22.19
N ALA A 30 4.82 8.63 21.09
CA ALA A 30 3.72 8.85 20.16
C ALA A 30 2.35 8.50 20.76
N GLU A 31 2.26 7.43 21.55
CA GLU A 31 1.04 7.04 22.27
C GLU A 31 0.63 8.10 23.30
N ASN A 32 1.57 8.57 24.11
CA ASN A 32 1.33 9.62 25.11
C ASN A 32 0.83 10.92 24.46
N LEU A 33 1.46 11.34 23.36
CA LEU A 33 1.01 12.52 22.60
C LEU A 33 -0.39 12.33 22.00
N LEU A 34 -0.73 11.12 21.52
CA LEU A 34 -2.07 10.83 21.03
C LEU A 34 -3.11 10.90 22.15
N GLU A 35 -2.77 10.45 23.35
CA GLU A 35 -3.65 10.51 24.51
C GLU A 35 -3.91 11.97 24.91
N GLU A 36 -2.86 12.79 25.02
CA GLU A 36 -2.98 14.22 25.30
C GLU A 36 -3.82 14.94 24.23
N LEU A 37 -3.52 14.73 22.95
CA LEU A 37 -4.27 15.35 21.85
C LEU A 37 -5.72 14.85 21.79
N SER A 38 -6.02 13.65 22.28
CA SER A 38 -7.39 13.13 22.31
C SER A 38 -8.28 13.90 23.27
N ALA A 39 -7.72 14.59 24.27
CA ALA A 39 -8.48 15.48 25.15
C ALA A 39 -9.04 16.70 24.40
N TYR A 40 -8.29 17.23 23.43
CA TYR A 40 -8.66 18.43 22.67
C TYR A 40 -9.28 18.14 21.30
N HIS A 41 -8.82 17.09 20.62
CA HIS A 41 -9.15 16.74 19.23
C HIS A 41 -9.69 15.32 19.08
N GLY A 42 -10.27 14.76 20.16
CA GLY A 42 -10.78 13.39 20.23
C GLY A 42 -11.62 12.95 19.02
N PRO A 43 -12.61 13.74 18.52
CA PRO A 43 -13.40 13.36 17.35
C PRO A 43 -12.55 13.10 16.09
N VAL A 44 -11.61 13.99 15.77
CA VAL A 44 -10.72 13.87 14.60
C VAL A 44 -9.83 12.63 14.76
N ILE A 45 -9.23 12.45 15.94
CA ILE A 45 -8.33 11.32 16.20
C ILE A 45 -9.07 9.99 16.12
N ARG A 46 -10.31 9.91 16.62
CA ARG A 46 -11.14 8.71 16.50
C ARG A 46 -11.44 8.37 15.05
N GLN A 47 -11.85 9.36 14.24
CA GLN A 47 -12.11 9.13 12.82
C GLN A 47 -10.83 8.76 12.06
N MET A 48 -9.70 9.38 12.38
CA MET A 48 -8.41 9.05 11.77
C MET A 48 -7.99 7.61 12.11
N LYS A 49 -8.15 7.17 13.37
CA LYS A 49 -7.93 5.77 13.77
C LYS A 49 -8.84 4.82 12.98
N GLN A 50 -10.13 5.15 12.82
CA GLN A 50 -11.05 4.35 12.02
C GLN A 50 -10.59 4.22 10.56
N MET A 51 -10.20 5.32 9.91
CA MET A 51 -9.67 5.32 8.56
C MET A 51 -8.43 4.42 8.43
N VAL A 52 -7.48 4.57 9.36
CA VAL A 52 -6.24 3.77 9.40
C VAL A 52 -6.56 2.27 9.50
N GLU A 53 -7.46 1.88 10.41
CA GLU A 53 -7.86 0.47 10.55
C GLU A 53 -8.44 -0.11 9.25
N ILE A 54 -9.26 0.67 8.54
CA ILE A 54 -9.89 0.23 7.30
C ILE A 54 -8.84 -0.02 6.23
N TYR A 55 -7.89 0.90 6.05
CA TYR A 55 -6.83 0.73 5.06
C TYR A 55 -5.87 -0.40 5.40
N ILE A 56 -5.55 -0.62 6.68
CA ILE A 56 -4.76 -1.78 7.10
C ILE A 56 -5.50 -3.07 6.74
N LYS A 57 -6.77 -3.21 7.13
CA LYS A 57 -7.59 -4.38 6.78
C LYS A 57 -7.67 -4.61 5.27
N LEU A 58 -7.81 -3.55 4.49
CA LEU A 58 -7.88 -3.64 3.03
C LEU A 58 -6.53 -4.09 2.44
N ALA A 59 -5.44 -3.45 2.87
CA ALA A 59 -4.09 -3.80 2.41
C ALA A 59 -3.75 -5.26 2.75
N GLU A 60 -4.23 -5.75 3.89
CA GLU A 60 -3.98 -7.11 4.39
C GLU A 60 -4.99 -8.15 3.90
N LEU A 61 -6.03 -7.74 3.17
CA LEU A 61 -7.08 -8.62 2.67
C LEU A 61 -6.48 -9.77 1.84
N GLU A 62 -6.79 -11.00 2.23
CA GLU A 62 -6.34 -12.20 1.53
C GLU A 62 -6.98 -12.29 0.14
N THR A 63 -6.15 -12.59 -0.86
CA THR A 63 -6.55 -12.69 -2.26
C THR A 63 -5.98 -13.95 -2.88
N LYS A 64 -6.73 -14.59 -3.78
CA LYS A 64 -6.27 -15.77 -4.51
C LYS A 64 -5.48 -15.36 -5.75
N ARG A 65 -4.69 -16.29 -6.30
CA ARG A 65 -3.96 -16.05 -7.56
C ARG A 65 -4.91 -15.71 -8.72
N GLU A 66 -6.07 -16.37 -8.77
CA GLU A 66 -7.13 -16.16 -9.78
C GLU A 66 -7.77 -14.76 -9.73
N ASP A 67 -7.60 -14.02 -8.63
CA ASP A 67 -8.13 -12.66 -8.47
C ASP A 67 -7.24 -11.60 -9.12
N THR A 68 -6.02 -11.98 -9.55
CA THR A 68 -5.05 -11.05 -10.11
C THR A 68 -5.61 -10.37 -11.37
N SER A 69 -5.50 -9.05 -11.43
CA SER A 69 -6.07 -8.18 -12.46
C SER A 69 -7.60 -8.24 -12.56
N ARG A 70 -8.30 -8.70 -11.52
CA ARG A 70 -9.77 -8.73 -11.43
C ARG A 70 -10.27 -7.81 -10.32
N LYS A 71 -11.54 -7.41 -10.45
CA LYS A 71 -12.27 -6.72 -9.38
C LYS A 71 -12.79 -7.74 -8.38
N VAL A 72 -12.41 -7.60 -7.14
CA VAL A 72 -12.84 -8.42 -6.01
C VAL A 72 -13.77 -7.58 -5.13
N PRO A 73 -14.96 -8.08 -4.75
CA PRO A 73 -15.86 -7.35 -3.87
C PRO A 73 -15.24 -7.17 -2.49
N LEU A 74 -15.38 -5.97 -1.93
CA LEU A 74 -14.93 -5.69 -0.57
C LEU A 74 -15.85 -6.36 0.46
N PRO A 75 -15.30 -6.83 1.61
CA PRO A 75 -16.10 -7.24 2.76
C PRO A 75 -17.10 -6.17 3.19
N ARG A 76 -18.27 -6.59 3.68
CA ARG A 76 -19.34 -5.67 4.14
C ARG A 76 -18.84 -4.68 5.19
N GLU A 77 -17.97 -5.13 6.09
CA GLU A 77 -17.38 -4.30 7.15
C GLU A 77 -16.64 -3.07 6.61
N ILE A 78 -15.95 -3.23 5.48
CA ILE A 78 -15.15 -2.19 4.83
C ILE A 78 -16.06 -1.29 3.98
N ARG A 79 -17.06 -1.89 3.32
CA ARG A 79 -18.01 -1.17 2.44
C ARG A 79 -19.02 -0.33 3.21
N SER A 80 -19.42 -0.77 4.40
CA SER A 80 -20.43 -0.10 5.24
C SER A 80 -19.84 0.92 6.21
N VAL A 81 -18.59 1.32 6.00
CA VAL A 81 -17.95 2.38 6.78
C VAL A 81 -18.74 3.68 6.62
N ARG A 82 -19.03 4.34 7.74
CA ARG A 82 -19.67 5.65 7.74
C ARG A 82 -18.70 6.73 7.26
N GLN A 83 -19.22 7.78 6.66
CA GLN A 83 -18.43 8.96 6.29
C GLN A 83 -17.64 9.51 7.48
N LEU A 84 -16.40 9.90 7.22
CA LEU A 84 -15.45 10.45 8.19
C LEU A 84 -15.24 11.93 7.86
N GLU A 85 -16.22 12.75 8.23
CA GLU A 85 -16.31 14.19 7.89
C GLU A 85 -15.11 15.04 8.36
N LEU A 86 -14.41 14.58 9.39
CA LEU A 86 -13.28 15.30 10.00
C LEU A 86 -11.92 14.87 9.43
N VAL A 87 -11.90 13.92 8.50
CA VAL A 87 -10.67 13.35 7.95
C VAL A 87 -10.66 13.54 6.43
N PRO A 88 -9.62 14.21 5.88
CA PRO A 88 -9.52 14.39 4.46
C PRO A 88 -9.30 13.05 3.75
N VAL A 89 -9.65 12.99 2.47
CA VAL A 89 -9.13 11.95 1.60
C VAL A 89 -7.60 12.07 1.56
N VAL A 90 -6.88 11.03 2.01
CA VAL A 90 -5.42 11.08 2.26
C VAL A 90 -4.55 11.39 1.06
N THR A 91 -5.09 11.27 -0.15
CA THR A 91 -4.41 11.55 -1.43
C THR A 91 -4.99 12.77 -2.14
N ALA A 92 -6.01 13.42 -1.58
CA ALA A 92 -6.52 14.66 -2.13
C ALA A 92 -5.54 15.79 -1.87
N SER A 93 -5.29 16.60 -2.91
CA SER A 93 -4.54 17.84 -2.77
C SER A 93 -5.49 18.97 -2.40
N PHE A 94 -5.19 19.68 -1.32
CA PHE A 94 -5.88 20.90 -0.91
C PHE A 94 -4.86 21.87 -0.29
N PRO A 95 -5.08 23.19 -0.40
CA PRO A 95 -4.11 24.17 0.05
C PRO A 95 -3.97 24.16 1.59
N VAL A 96 -2.75 24.33 2.06
CA VAL A 96 -2.46 24.51 3.50
C VAL A 96 -2.87 25.93 3.91
N ASP A 97 -3.83 26.04 4.83
CA ASP A 97 -4.20 27.32 5.42
C ASP A 97 -3.26 27.66 6.59
N ARG A 98 -2.51 28.76 6.43
CA ARG A 98 -1.59 29.26 7.47
C ARG A 98 -2.29 29.73 8.74
N SER A 99 -3.59 30.03 8.66
CA SER A 99 -4.41 30.36 9.82
C SER A 99 -4.92 29.14 10.57
N CYS A 100 -4.65 27.93 10.06
CA CYS A 100 -5.10 26.66 10.61
C CYS A 100 -6.64 26.55 10.74
N ARG A 101 -7.39 27.27 9.90
CA ARG A 101 -8.86 27.25 9.90
C ARG A 101 -9.39 26.39 8.77
N TYR A 102 -9.58 25.11 9.07
CA TYR A 102 -10.19 24.16 8.15
C TYR A 102 -11.69 24.02 8.44
N CYS A 103 -12.47 25.00 7.97
CA CYS A 103 -13.94 24.96 8.09
C CYS A 103 -14.55 23.85 7.22
N GLU A 104 -15.82 23.53 7.43
CA GLU A 104 -16.55 22.60 6.57
C GLU A 104 -16.43 23.02 5.09
N GLY A 105 -16.07 22.05 4.23
CA GLY A 105 -15.83 22.30 2.80
C GLY A 105 -14.41 22.79 2.46
N SER A 106 -13.54 23.03 3.44
CA SER A 106 -12.13 23.41 3.18
C SER A 106 -11.28 22.30 2.57
N PHE A 107 -11.66 21.04 2.75
CA PHE A 107 -11.03 19.88 2.15
C PHE A 107 -12.08 18.80 1.81
N PRO A 108 -11.81 17.94 0.82
CA PRO A 108 -12.66 16.79 0.54
C PRO A 108 -12.48 15.72 1.63
N TYR A 109 -13.54 15.42 2.38
CA TYR A 109 -13.50 14.41 3.43
C TYR A 109 -13.82 13.00 2.90
N PHE A 110 -13.38 11.98 3.62
CA PHE A 110 -13.62 10.59 3.28
C PHE A 110 -15.10 10.24 3.41
N ARG A 111 -15.77 9.94 2.30
CA ARG A 111 -17.19 9.55 2.28
C ARG A 111 -17.37 8.03 2.36
N GLY A 112 -16.42 7.27 1.83
CA GLY A 112 -16.46 5.82 1.79
C GLY A 112 -15.54 5.23 0.74
N LEU A 113 -15.66 3.93 0.52
CA LEU A 113 -14.95 3.18 -0.52
C LEU A 113 -15.95 2.62 -1.52
N ALA A 114 -15.53 2.41 -2.77
CA ALA A 114 -16.30 1.66 -3.73
C ALA A 114 -16.49 0.18 -3.30
N ASP A 115 -17.46 -0.51 -3.91
CA ASP A 115 -17.86 -1.87 -3.50
C ASP A 115 -16.82 -2.97 -3.80
N SER A 116 -15.79 -2.64 -4.58
CA SER A 116 -14.78 -3.59 -5.05
C SER A 116 -13.40 -2.95 -5.14
N VAL A 117 -12.37 -3.78 -5.05
CA VAL A 117 -10.96 -3.40 -5.30
C VAL A 117 -10.41 -4.18 -6.48
N MET A 118 -9.44 -3.62 -7.19
CA MET A 118 -8.70 -4.35 -8.22
C MET A 118 -7.42 -4.91 -7.62
N VAL A 119 -7.22 -6.22 -7.72
CA VAL A 119 -6.01 -6.88 -7.21
C VAL A 119 -4.93 -6.79 -8.27
N MET A 120 -3.78 -6.22 -7.93
CA MET A 120 -2.66 -6.06 -8.84
C MET A 120 -1.71 -7.26 -8.76
N ASN A 121 -0.99 -7.48 -9.85
CA ASN A 121 0.08 -8.47 -9.87
C ASN A 121 1.24 -8.01 -8.96
N GLY A 122 1.73 -8.89 -8.09
CA GLY A 122 2.84 -8.60 -7.18
C GLY A 122 2.94 -9.61 -6.05
N VAL A 123 4.10 -9.69 -5.39
CA VAL A 123 4.37 -10.65 -4.30
C VAL A 123 3.32 -10.54 -3.19
N ASN A 124 2.94 -9.32 -2.84
CA ASN A 124 1.95 -9.04 -1.80
C ASN A 124 0.56 -8.66 -2.35
N ALA A 125 0.33 -8.87 -3.66
CA ALA A 125 -0.93 -8.59 -4.34
C ALA A 125 -1.55 -7.24 -3.95
N PRO A 126 -0.90 -6.09 -4.24
CA PRO A 126 -1.39 -4.78 -3.81
C PRO A 126 -2.76 -4.49 -4.42
N LYS A 127 -3.59 -3.69 -3.74
CA LYS A 127 -5.00 -3.49 -4.13
C LYS A 127 -5.25 -2.05 -4.54
N VAL A 128 -5.76 -1.83 -5.75
CA VAL A 128 -6.26 -0.52 -6.18
C VAL A 128 -7.64 -0.32 -5.59
N VAL A 129 -7.78 0.78 -4.85
CA VAL A 129 -8.97 1.19 -4.12
C VAL A 129 -9.50 2.48 -4.72
N GLU A 130 -10.83 2.58 -4.86
CA GLU A 130 -11.49 3.84 -5.18
C GLU A 130 -12.10 4.41 -3.89
N CYS A 131 -11.53 5.52 -3.42
CA CYS A 131 -12.05 6.29 -2.30
C CYS A 131 -12.99 7.38 -2.81
N LEU A 132 -14.15 7.54 -2.17
CA LEU A 132 -15.17 8.52 -2.53
C LEU A 132 -15.00 9.77 -1.66
N GLY A 133 -14.80 10.92 -2.29
CA GLY A 133 -14.72 12.21 -1.60
C GLY A 133 -16.08 12.87 -1.40
N SER A 134 -16.14 13.81 -0.46
CA SER A 134 -17.31 14.67 -0.23
C SER A 134 -17.59 15.64 -1.38
N ASP A 135 -16.57 15.94 -2.19
CA ASP A 135 -16.65 16.78 -3.39
C ASP A 135 -17.19 16.03 -4.62
N GLY A 136 -17.52 14.74 -4.47
CA GLY A 136 -18.05 13.89 -5.54
C GLY A 136 -16.97 13.25 -6.41
N HIS A 137 -15.68 13.53 -6.17
CA HIS A 137 -14.59 12.90 -6.90
C HIS A 137 -14.30 11.49 -6.37
N LYS A 138 -13.71 10.68 -7.25
CA LYS A 138 -13.19 9.35 -6.93
C LYS A 138 -11.67 9.41 -6.96
N TYR A 139 -11.05 9.04 -5.85
CA TYR A 139 -9.60 9.04 -5.69
C TYR A 139 -9.11 7.60 -5.75
N LYS A 140 -8.40 7.27 -6.82
CA LYS A 140 -7.72 5.97 -6.93
C LYS A 140 -6.49 5.96 -6.05
N GLN A 141 -6.30 4.87 -5.34
CA GLN A 141 -5.25 4.70 -4.35
C GLN A 141 -4.73 3.27 -4.43
N LEU A 142 -3.46 3.05 -4.09
CA LEU A 142 -2.90 1.72 -3.98
C LEU A 142 -2.67 1.39 -2.51
N ALA A 143 -3.47 0.47 -1.97
CA ALA A 143 -3.25 -0.10 -0.65
C ALA A 143 -2.21 -1.22 -0.74
N LYS A 144 -1.09 -1.03 -0.05
CA LYS A 144 0.03 -1.97 -0.05
C LYS A 144 0.23 -2.47 1.37
N SER A 145 0.28 -3.78 1.53
CA SER A 145 0.89 -4.42 2.71
C SER A 145 2.03 -5.31 2.25
N GLY A 146 3.00 -5.59 3.10
CA GLY A 146 4.11 -6.46 2.71
C GLY A 146 5.26 -6.53 3.69
N ASN A 147 6.29 -7.27 3.29
CA ASN A 147 7.52 -7.46 4.05
C ASN A 147 8.53 -6.32 3.82
N ASP A 148 8.21 -5.40 2.91
CA ASP A 148 9.03 -4.27 2.52
C ASP A 148 8.77 -3.10 3.46
N ASP A 149 9.82 -2.34 3.78
CA ASP A 149 9.69 -1.09 4.53
C ASP A 149 8.97 -0.05 3.68
N LEU A 150 7.67 0.11 3.91
CA LEU A 150 6.82 1.02 3.13
C LEU A 150 7.07 2.49 3.44
N ARG A 151 7.95 2.83 4.38
CA ARG A 151 8.23 4.24 4.74
C ARG A 151 8.77 5.07 3.58
N GLN A 152 9.39 4.43 2.58
CA GLN A 152 9.95 5.11 1.40
C GLN A 152 8.98 5.15 0.22
N ASP A 153 8.04 4.20 0.14
CA ASP A 153 7.12 4.06 -0.99
C ASP A 153 5.74 4.67 -0.72
N ALA A 154 5.31 4.73 0.55
CA ALA A 154 3.98 5.17 0.94
C ALA A 154 3.89 6.69 1.02
N VAL A 155 2.85 7.25 0.38
CA VAL A 155 2.43 8.64 0.62
C VAL A 155 1.99 8.78 2.08
N VAL A 156 1.27 7.77 2.60
CA VAL A 156 0.88 7.71 4.02
C VAL A 156 1.15 6.32 4.61
N PRO A 157 2.21 6.16 5.42
CA PRO A 157 2.45 4.93 6.17
C PRO A 157 1.54 4.84 7.39
N PHE A 158 0.87 3.70 7.56
CA PHE A 158 -0.07 3.43 8.66
C PHE A 158 0.50 2.49 9.72
N THR A 159 1.35 1.57 9.29
CA THR A 159 2.20 0.70 10.11
C THR A 159 3.56 0.59 9.40
N PRO A 160 4.58 -0.09 9.96
CA PRO A 160 5.81 -0.37 9.24
C PRO A 160 5.62 -1.11 7.91
N SER A 161 4.56 -1.90 7.80
CA SER A 161 4.32 -2.88 6.74
C SER A 161 3.08 -2.61 5.92
N ALA A 162 2.28 -1.59 6.25
CA ALA A 162 1.06 -1.23 5.55
C ALA A 162 0.91 0.28 5.38
N GLY A 163 0.44 0.70 4.20
CA GLY A 163 0.24 2.10 3.86
C GLY A 163 -0.54 2.28 2.56
N VAL A 164 -0.78 3.54 2.21
CA VAL A 164 -1.44 3.94 0.97
C VAL A 164 -0.52 4.81 0.13
N ILE A 165 -0.56 4.56 -1.17
CA ILE A 165 0.12 5.32 -2.21
C ILE A 165 -0.95 5.96 -3.10
N GLU A 166 -0.68 7.16 -3.61
CA GLU A 166 -1.48 7.74 -4.69
C GLU A 166 -1.38 6.88 -5.96
N TRP A 167 -2.51 6.64 -6.62
CA TRP A 167 -2.51 6.01 -7.93
C TRP A 167 -2.41 7.06 -9.02
N VAL A 168 -1.37 6.97 -9.84
CA VAL A 168 -1.18 7.87 -10.99
C VAL A 168 -1.80 7.23 -12.23
N ASP A 169 -2.90 7.82 -12.71
CA ASP A 169 -3.57 7.37 -13.93
C ASP A 169 -2.69 7.55 -15.18
N GLY A 170 -2.85 6.65 -16.15
CA GLY A 170 -2.08 6.65 -17.40
C GLY A 170 -0.66 6.10 -17.27
N THR A 171 -0.26 5.61 -16.10
CA THR A 171 1.01 4.91 -15.91
C THR A 171 0.89 3.42 -16.25
N LEU A 172 1.97 2.85 -16.79
CA LEU A 172 2.07 1.43 -17.09
C LEU A 172 3.37 0.90 -16.46
N PRO A 173 3.33 -0.22 -15.69
CA PRO A 173 4.55 -0.81 -15.16
C PRO A 173 5.52 -1.14 -16.30
N LEU A 174 6.79 -0.78 -16.13
CA LEU A 174 7.80 -0.98 -17.17
C LEU A 174 7.89 -2.45 -17.62
N GLY A 175 7.79 -3.40 -16.68
CA GLY A 175 7.74 -4.82 -17.00
C GLY A 175 6.56 -5.19 -17.90
N GLU A 176 5.37 -4.63 -17.67
CA GLU A 176 4.21 -4.90 -18.51
C GLU A 176 4.39 -4.35 -19.93
N TYR A 177 4.96 -3.15 -20.07
CA TYR A 177 5.34 -2.61 -21.37
C TYR A 177 6.38 -3.48 -22.10
N LEU A 178 7.43 -3.90 -21.38
CA LEU A 178 8.57 -4.61 -21.96
C LEU A 178 8.24 -6.05 -22.35
N ILE A 179 7.61 -6.82 -21.47
CA ILE A 179 7.40 -8.28 -21.66
C ILE A 179 5.92 -8.69 -21.81
N GLY A 180 4.99 -7.75 -21.67
CA GLY A 180 3.54 -8.01 -21.69
C GLY A 180 3.03 -8.64 -20.40
N SER A 181 1.73 -8.50 -20.12
CA SER A 181 1.09 -9.02 -18.90
C SER A 181 1.23 -10.55 -18.76
N ASN A 182 1.31 -11.26 -19.89
CA ASN A 182 1.53 -12.71 -19.95
C ASN A 182 3.01 -13.12 -20.06
N ARG A 183 3.95 -12.16 -19.95
CA ARG A 183 5.41 -12.38 -20.03
C ARG A 183 5.87 -13.08 -21.33
N ASN A 184 5.10 -12.91 -22.40
CA ASN A 184 5.29 -13.58 -23.68
C ASN A 184 5.09 -12.61 -24.86
N GLY A 185 5.54 -11.36 -24.71
CA GLY A 185 5.37 -10.33 -25.74
C GLY A 185 5.97 -8.99 -25.33
N GLY A 186 5.16 -7.92 -25.42
CA GLY A 186 5.56 -6.56 -25.08
C GLY A 186 6.48 -5.92 -26.15
N ALA A 187 7.21 -4.88 -25.75
CA ALA A 187 8.23 -4.28 -26.62
C ALA A 187 9.34 -5.28 -26.98
N HIS A 188 9.74 -6.15 -26.05
CA HIS A 188 10.77 -7.16 -26.28
C HIS A 188 10.36 -8.17 -27.36
N GLY A 189 9.14 -8.70 -27.29
CA GLY A 189 8.65 -9.61 -28.33
C GLY A 189 8.43 -8.95 -29.69
N ARG A 190 8.14 -7.64 -29.73
CA ARG A 190 7.91 -6.88 -30.98
C ARG A 190 9.20 -6.46 -31.68
N TYR A 191 10.20 -6.03 -30.92
CA TYR A 191 11.42 -5.41 -31.46
C TYR A 191 12.68 -6.26 -31.26
N GLY A 192 12.70 -7.19 -30.31
CA GLY A 192 13.83 -8.10 -30.02
C GLY A 192 13.73 -9.44 -30.76
N ILE A 193 13.36 -9.42 -32.04
CA ILE A 193 13.19 -10.64 -32.84
C ILE A 193 14.56 -11.34 -32.97
N GLY A 194 14.64 -12.59 -32.53
CA GLY A 194 15.88 -13.39 -32.53
C GLY A 194 16.62 -13.41 -31.18
N ASP A 195 16.28 -12.52 -30.26
CA ASP A 195 16.83 -12.51 -28.91
C ASP A 195 16.19 -13.60 -28.02
N TRP A 196 16.82 -13.87 -26.88
CA TRP A 196 16.24 -14.75 -25.88
C TRP A 196 14.95 -14.18 -25.31
N SER A 197 13.96 -15.05 -25.10
CA SER A 197 12.73 -14.66 -24.41
C SER A 197 12.99 -14.36 -22.94
N PHE A 198 12.10 -13.59 -22.31
CA PHE A 198 12.16 -13.33 -20.87
C PHE A 198 12.31 -14.60 -20.04
N LEU A 199 11.55 -15.65 -20.37
CA LEU A 199 11.59 -16.94 -19.68
C LEU A 199 12.97 -17.58 -19.82
N LYS A 200 13.54 -17.59 -21.01
CA LYS A 200 14.87 -18.15 -21.29
C LYS A 200 15.98 -17.38 -20.56
N CYS A 201 15.95 -16.04 -20.59
CA CYS A 201 16.88 -15.21 -19.81
C CYS A 201 16.80 -15.51 -18.31
N ARG A 202 15.59 -15.61 -17.76
CA ARG A 202 15.37 -15.91 -16.34
C ARG A 202 15.87 -17.29 -15.94
N GLU A 203 15.65 -18.29 -16.79
CA GLU A 203 16.16 -19.66 -16.59
C GLU A 203 17.68 -19.68 -16.57
N HIS A 204 18.34 -19.05 -17.55
CA HIS A 204 19.80 -18.95 -17.59
C HIS A 204 20.37 -18.27 -16.34
N MET A 205 19.79 -17.14 -15.89
CA MET A 205 20.24 -16.46 -14.68
C MET A 205 20.03 -17.31 -13.41
N SER A 206 18.89 -17.99 -13.30
CA SER A 206 18.61 -18.88 -12.17
C SER A 206 19.61 -20.03 -12.10
N ASN A 207 19.95 -20.62 -13.24
CA ASN A 207 20.92 -21.71 -13.32
C ASN A 207 22.35 -21.23 -13.01
N ALA A 208 22.72 -20.03 -13.44
CA ALA A 208 24.02 -19.43 -13.11
C ALA A 208 24.17 -19.12 -11.61
N SER A 209 23.10 -18.72 -10.93
CA SER A 209 23.07 -18.45 -9.48
C SER A 209 23.36 -19.70 -8.63
N CYS A 210 23.05 -20.89 -9.15
CA CYS A 210 23.31 -22.16 -8.48
C CYS A 210 24.80 -22.56 -8.56
N LEU A 211 25.47 -22.23 -9.66
CA LEU A 211 26.89 -22.51 -9.88
C LEU A 211 27.82 -21.69 -8.96
N SER A 212 27.47 -20.45 -8.63
CA SER A 212 28.26 -19.65 -7.67
C SER A 212 28.20 -20.18 -6.23
N LEU A 213 27.12 -20.86 -5.84
CA LEU A 213 27.00 -21.50 -4.52
C LEU A 213 27.76 -22.84 -4.45
N LEU A 214 27.77 -23.62 -5.54
CA LEU A 214 28.51 -24.87 -5.61
C LEU A 214 30.04 -24.66 -5.58
N LEU A 215 30.55 -23.54 -6.13
CA LEU A 215 31.98 -23.21 -6.07
C LEU A 215 32.44 -22.74 -4.68
N PHE A 216 31.53 -22.24 -3.83
CA PHE A 216 31.87 -21.84 -2.45
C PHE A 216 31.92 -23.03 -1.48
N HIS A 217 31.15 -24.10 -1.71
CA HIS A 217 31.20 -25.32 -0.88
C HIS A 217 32.34 -26.29 -1.22
N GLN A 218 33.11 -26.02 -2.28
CA GLN A 218 34.29 -26.81 -2.67
C GLN A 218 35.62 -26.13 -2.28
N LYS A 219 35.57 -25.02 -1.53
CA LYS A 219 36.75 -24.31 -0.98
C LYS A 219 36.64 -24.07 0.55
N GLN A 220 36.15 -25.07 1.28
CA GLN A 220 36.44 -25.23 2.72
C GLN A 220 36.95 -26.63 2.97
#